data_AF-A0A8T4N0G2-F1
#
_entry.id   AF-A0A8T4N0G2-F1
#
_cell.length_a   1.000
_cell.length_b   1.000
_cell.length_c   1.000
_cell.angle_alpha   90.00
_cell.angle_beta   90.00
_cell.angle_gamma   90.00
#
_symmetry.space_group_name_H-M   'P 1'
#
loop_
_entity.id
_entity.type
_entity.pdbx_description
1 polymer ?
#
loop_
_entity_poly.entity_id
_entity_poly.type
_entity_poly.pdbx_seq_one_letter_code
_entity_poly.pdbx_strand_id
1 'polypeptide(L)'
;MVETILSSPIISEAVLPFILIFTVVFAILQKSAILGKDKKQIDALVGLVFGLITITFARAVGIINQLLPFLAVSVILILVFLLLVALFHKDEDGKEFKLSNGFKKTIMVLSFIAVAIAGLVFTGAWDYLSYKFSGPDGSSLVTNIVFIVIIAAGFLIVFFGDNENPKSGKES
;
A
#
# COMPACT_ATOMS: atom_id res chain seq x y z
N MET A 1 7.23 -26.15 20.90
CA MET A 1 6.62 -25.63 19.66
C MET A 1 7.36 -26.29 18.51
N VAL A 2 6.69 -26.82 17.49
CA VAL A 2 7.37 -27.46 16.36
C VAL A 2 7.96 -26.35 15.49
N GLU A 3 9.28 -26.28 15.40
CA GLU A 3 9.95 -25.38 14.47
C GLU A 3 9.66 -25.85 13.05
N THR A 4 8.95 -25.03 12.29
CA THR A 4 8.79 -25.29 10.86
C THR A 4 10.10 -24.92 10.16
N ILE A 5 10.39 -25.57 9.03
CA ILE A 5 11.56 -25.21 8.20
C ILE A 5 11.56 -23.72 7.83
N LEU A 6 10.38 -23.11 7.67
CA LEU A 6 10.19 -21.70 7.33
C LEU A 6 10.44 -20.76 8.52
N SER A 7 10.36 -21.28 9.74
CA SER A 7 10.65 -20.54 10.98
C SER A 7 12.13 -20.62 11.37
N SER A 8 12.95 -21.35 10.61
CA SER A 8 14.39 -21.41 10.83
C SER A 8 14.99 -19.99 10.67
N PRO A 9 15.86 -19.55 11.58
CA PRO A 9 16.54 -18.25 11.49
C PRO A 9 17.26 -18.04 10.15
N ILE A 10 17.80 -19.13 9.57
CA ILE A 10 18.47 -19.06 8.26
C ILE A 10 17.48 -18.63 7.17
N ILE A 11 16.26 -19.17 7.19
CA ILE A 11 15.25 -18.83 6.18
C ILE A 11 14.72 -17.41 6.41
N SER A 12 14.28 -17.11 7.62
CA SER A 12 13.65 -15.82 7.93
C SER A 12 14.61 -14.65 7.84
N GLU A 13 15.86 -14.82 8.28
CA GLU A 13 16.83 -13.72 8.38
C GLU A 13 17.75 -13.62 7.17
N ALA A 14 17.96 -14.67 6.38
CA ALA A 14 18.85 -14.61 5.21
C ALA A 14 18.11 -14.88 3.89
N VAL A 15 17.38 -15.98 3.78
CA VAL A 15 16.79 -16.41 2.50
C VAL A 15 15.65 -15.50 2.06
N LEU A 16 14.72 -15.14 2.96
CA LEU A 16 13.62 -14.23 2.65
C LEU A 16 14.09 -12.85 2.16
N PRO A 17 14.97 -12.12 2.87
CA PRO A 17 15.47 -10.84 2.38
C PRO A 17 16.28 -10.97 1.09
N PHE A 18 17.05 -12.05 0.92
CA PHE A 18 17.75 -12.36 -0.33
C PHE A 18 16.78 -12.46 -1.51
N ILE A 19 15.75 -13.32 -1.41
CA ILE A 19 14.77 -13.56 -2.47
C ILE A 19 14.02 -12.26 -2.79
N LEU A 20 13.66 -11.48 -1.76
CA LEU A 20 12.96 -10.22 -1.94
C LEU A 20 13.79 -9.25 -2.78
N ILE A 21 15.04 -8.99 -2.39
CA ILE A 21 15.90 -8.04 -3.10
C ILE A 21 16.24 -8.55 -4.50
N PHE A 22 16.58 -9.84 -4.64
CA PHE A 22 16.79 -10.48 -5.94
C PHE A 22 15.62 -10.21 -6.89
N THR A 23 14.39 -10.50 -6.44
CA THR A 23 13.18 -10.39 -7.25
C THR A 23 12.87 -8.94 -7.59
N VAL A 24 12.98 -8.03 -6.63
CA VAL A 24 12.70 -6.60 -6.84
C VAL A 24 13.70 -5.99 -7.82
N VAL A 25 15.00 -6.21 -7.62
CA VAL A 25 16.03 -5.69 -8.54
C VAL A 25 15.86 -6.30 -9.93
N PHE A 26 15.66 -7.62 -10.03
CA PHE A 26 15.41 -8.30 -11.29
C PHE A 26 14.18 -7.71 -12.02
N ALA A 27 13.07 -7.52 -11.32
CA ALA A 27 11.85 -6.96 -11.89
C ALA A 27 12.03 -5.50 -12.36
N ILE A 28 12.76 -4.68 -11.60
CA ILE A 28 13.07 -3.29 -11.98
C ILE A 28 13.94 -3.27 -13.25
N LEU A 29 14.98 -4.11 -13.32
CA LEU A 29 15.84 -4.21 -14.51
C LEU A 29 15.05 -4.69 -15.74
N GLN A 30 14.20 -5.72 -15.59
CA GLN A 30 13.31 -6.18 -16.64
C GLN A 30 12.36 -5.08 -17.15
N LYS A 31 11.74 -4.34 -16.23
CA LYS A 31 10.75 -3.31 -16.59
C LYS A 31 11.39 -2.07 -17.20
N SER A 32 12.58 -1.71 -16.75
CA SER A 32 13.33 -0.54 -17.23
C SER A 32 14.11 -0.81 -18.52
N ALA A 33 14.45 -2.07 -18.81
CA ALA A 33 15.28 -2.47 -19.95
C ALA A 33 16.64 -1.73 -20.01
N ILE A 34 17.18 -1.33 -18.85
CA ILE A 34 18.41 -0.51 -18.75
C ILE A 34 19.66 -1.21 -19.28
N LEU A 35 19.74 -2.54 -19.17
CA LEU A 35 20.85 -3.35 -19.67
C LEU A 35 20.64 -3.83 -21.12
N GLY A 36 19.57 -3.35 -21.77
CA GLY A 36 19.16 -3.73 -23.11
C GLY A 36 17.90 -4.59 -23.12
N LYS A 37 17.20 -4.58 -24.26
CA LYS A 37 16.01 -5.40 -24.47
C LYS A 37 16.38 -6.89 -24.51
N ASP A 38 15.52 -7.72 -23.94
CA ASP A 38 15.63 -9.19 -23.90
C ASP A 38 16.89 -9.74 -23.18
N LYS A 39 17.55 -8.95 -22.34
CA LYS A 39 18.73 -9.36 -21.55
C LYS A 39 18.39 -10.04 -20.22
N LYS A 40 17.40 -10.93 -20.23
CA LYS A 40 16.88 -11.60 -19.01
C LYS A 40 17.93 -12.29 -18.15
N GLN A 41 18.90 -12.96 -18.79
CA GLN A 41 19.99 -13.65 -18.10
C GLN A 41 20.91 -12.68 -17.35
N ILE A 42 21.20 -11.52 -17.95
CA ILE A 42 22.06 -10.50 -17.36
C ILE A 42 21.31 -9.84 -16.19
N ASP A 43 20.04 -9.48 -16.40
CA ASP A 43 19.22 -8.88 -15.34
C ASP A 43 19.09 -9.82 -14.14
N ALA A 44 18.94 -11.13 -14.37
CA ALA A 44 18.90 -12.13 -13.30
C ALA A 44 20.23 -12.24 -12.56
N LEU A 45 21.35 -12.22 -13.27
CA LEU A 45 22.69 -12.27 -12.66
C LEU A 45 22.96 -11.01 -11.83
N VAL A 46 22.57 -9.83 -12.32
CA VAL A 46 22.69 -8.58 -11.57
C VAL A 46 21.80 -8.60 -10.33
N GLY A 47 20.53 -8.99 -10.47
CA GLY A 47 19.62 -9.18 -9.33
C GLY A 47 20.19 -10.15 -8.29
N LEU A 48 20.82 -11.24 -8.73
CA LEU A 48 21.45 -12.24 -7.86
C LEU A 48 22.60 -11.62 -7.05
N VAL A 49 23.47 -10.86 -7.72
CA VAL A 49 24.57 -10.14 -7.08
C VAL A 49 24.05 -9.17 -6.02
N PHE A 50 23.02 -8.37 -6.33
CA PHE A 50 22.42 -7.46 -5.34
C PHE A 50 21.79 -8.20 -4.14
N GLY A 51 21.13 -9.32 -4.39
CA GLY A 51 20.61 -10.18 -3.32
C GLY A 51 21.72 -10.69 -2.39
N LEU A 52 22.81 -11.22 -2.97
CA LEU A 52 23.96 -11.75 -2.21
C LEU A 52 24.72 -10.65 -1.45
N ILE A 53 24.91 -9.48 -2.06
CA ILE A 53 25.49 -8.32 -1.38
C ILE A 53 24.64 -7.95 -0.17
N THR A 54 23.32 -7.98 -0.29
CA THR A 54 22.43 -7.56 0.79
C THR A 54 22.56 -8.44 2.03
N ILE A 55 22.60 -9.77 1.87
CA ILE A 55 22.77 -10.69 3.01
C ILE A 55 24.13 -10.56 3.69
N THR A 56 25.12 -9.99 3.02
CA THR A 56 26.45 -9.73 3.60
C THR A 56 26.39 -8.64 4.67
N PHE A 57 25.43 -7.71 4.57
CA PHE A 57 25.27 -6.60 5.51
C PHE A 57 24.12 -6.83 6.48
N ALA A 58 24.43 -7.29 7.70
CA ALA A 58 23.44 -7.55 8.75
C ALA A 58 22.50 -6.37 9.03
N ARG A 59 23.01 -5.13 8.92
CA ARG A 59 22.19 -3.92 9.09
C ARG A 59 21.15 -3.75 7.97
N ALA A 60 21.54 -4.02 6.72
CA ALA A 60 20.63 -3.94 5.58
C ALA A 60 19.53 -5.01 5.68
N VAL A 61 19.92 -6.23 6.04
CA VAL A 61 19.01 -7.33 6.35
C VAL A 61 18.02 -6.95 7.45
N GLY A 62 18.49 -6.37 8.56
CA GLY A 62 17.62 -5.94 9.66
C GLY A 62 16.56 -4.92 9.24
N ILE A 63 16.93 -3.94 8.41
CA ILE A 63 15.99 -2.96 7.84
C ILE A 63 14.96 -3.67 6.96
N ILE A 64 15.38 -4.60 6.11
CA ILE A 64 14.48 -5.35 5.23
C ILE A 64 13.51 -6.21 6.05
N ASN A 65 14.00 -6.89 7.08
CA ASN A 65 13.18 -7.70 7.98
C ASN A 65 12.15 -6.85 8.72
N GLN A 66 12.49 -5.61 9.07
CA GLN A 66 11.55 -4.66 9.65
C GLN A 66 10.50 -4.18 8.63
N LEU A 67 10.86 -4.02 7.36
CA LEU A 67 9.95 -3.58 6.29
C LEU A 67 9.11 -4.71 5.70
N LEU A 68 9.55 -5.96 5.80
CA LEU A 68 8.90 -7.14 5.21
C LEU A 68 7.41 -7.28 5.64
N PRO A 69 7.06 -7.19 6.93
CA PRO A 69 5.66 -7.21 7.35
C PRO A 69 4.84 -6.07 6.74
N PHE A 70 5.42 -4.86 6.67
CA PHE A 70 4.77 -3.69 6.11
C PHE A 70 4.49 -3.87 4.62
N LEU A 71 5.46 -4.38 3.87
CA LEU A 71 5.32 -4.65 2.44
C LEU A 71 4.28 -5.74 2.18
N ALA A 72 4.33 -6.85 2.92
CA ALA A 72 3.39 -7.95 2.78
C ALA A 72 1.94 -7.48 3.04
N VAL A 73 1.73 -6.77 4.15
CA VAL A 73 0.42 -6.19 4.47
C VAL A 73 -0.01 -5.19 3.41
N SER A 74 0.87 -4.29 2.99
CA SER A 74 0.54 -3.27 1.98
C SER A 74 0.13 -3.88 0.64
N VAL A 75 0.82 -4.93 0.18
CA VAL A 75 0.46 -5.63 -1.06
C VAL A 75 -0.90 -6.29 -0.95
N ILE A 76 -1.18 -6.96 0.19
CA ILE A 76 -2.49 -7.57 0.43
C ILE A 76 -3.59 -6.50 0.48
N LEU A 77 -3.32 -5.36 1.13
CA LEU A 77 -4.25 -4.25 1.22
C LEU A 77 -4.54 -3.62 -0.14
N ILE A 78 -3.52 -3.37 -0.96
CA ILE A 78 -3.68 -2.88 -2.33
C ILE A 78 -4.46 -3.89 -3.17
N LEU A 79 -4.18 -5.19 -3.02
CA LEU A 79 -4.89 -6.24 -3.73
C LEU A 79 -6.38 -6.25 -3.34
N VAL A 80 -6.70 -6.22 -2.05
CA VAL A 80 -8.08 -6.14 -1.55
C VAL A 80 -8.76 -4.87 -2.05
N PHE A 81 -8.07 -3.72 -2.01
CA PHE A 81 -8.59 -2.46 -2.56
C PHE A 81 -8.91 -2.58 -4.04
N LEU A 82 -7.99 -3.10 -4.85
CA LEU A 82 -8.18 -3.29 -6.29
C LEU A 82 -9.32 -4.27 -6.58
N LEU A 83 -9.48 -5.34 -5.79
CA LEU A 83 -10.59 -6.28 -5.90
C LEU A 83 -11.93 -5.59 -5.60
N LEU A 84 -12.01 -4.82 -4.52
CA LEU A 84 -13.21 -4.04 -4.19
C LEU A 84 -13.53 -3.07 -5.34
N VAL A 85 -12.54 -2.29 -5.80
CA VAL A 85 -12.71 -1.36 -6.92
C VAL A 85 -13.17 -2.09 -8.19
N ALA A 86 -12.58 -3.24 -8.52
CA ALA A 86 -12.94 -4.03 -9.69
C ALA A 86 -14.37 -4.59 -9.60
N LEU A 87 -14.83 -5.01 -8.42
CA LEU A 87 -16.21 -5.45 -8.19
C LEU A 87 -17.23 -4.35 -8.51
N PHE A 88 -16.88 -3.08 -8.25
CA PHE A 88 -17.75 -1.92 -8.53
C PHE A 88 -17.47 -1.24 -9.89
N HIS A 89 -16.52 -1.76 -10.68
CA HIS A 89 -16.21 -1.25 -12.03
C HIS A 89 -16.72 -2.16 -13.16
N LYS A 90 -17.32 -3.31 -12.84
CA LYS A 90 -17.99 -4.17 -13.84
C LYS A 90 -19.35 -3.56 -14.22
N ASP A 91 -19.34 -2.65 -15.19
CA ASP A 91 -20.53 -2.09 -15.86
C ASP A 91 -20.16 -1.55 -17.25
N GLU A 92 -19.61 -2.40 -18.12
CA GLU A 92 -19.47 -2.04 -19.55
C GLU A 92 -20.36 -2.87 -20.49
N ASP A 93 -20.98 -3.98 -20.04
CA ASP A 93 -21.95 -4.70 -20.88
C ASP A 93 -23.08 -5.38 -20.06
N GLY A 94 -24.12 -4.61 -19.72
CA GLY A 94 -25.45 -5.01 -20.21
C GLY A 94 -26.57 -5.42 -19.24
N LYS A 95 -26.39 -5.52 -17.91
CA LYS A 95 -27.55 -5.71 -16.99
C LYS A 95 -27.40 -4.92 -15.69
N GLU A 96 -28.33 -3.98 -15.56
CA GLU A 96 -28.45 -2.87 -14.62
C GLU A 96 -28.10 -3.19 -13.15
N PHE A 97 -26.92 -2.75 -12.72
CA PHE A 97 -26.73 -2.20 -11.38
C PHE A 97 -25.97 -0.88 -11.50
N LYS A 98 -26.61 0.13 -12.12
CA LYS A 98 -26.11 1.51 -12.17
C LYS A 98 -26.02 2.07 -10.76
N LEU A 99 -24.93 1.77 -10.07
CA LEU A 99 -24.57 2.41 -8.82
C LEU A 99 -24.39 3.90 -9.13
N SER A 100 -25.10 4.76 -8.40
CA SER A 100 -24.97 6.20 -8.60
C SER A 100 -23.51 6.61 -8.45
N ASN A 101 -23.06 7.59 -9.25
CA ASN A 101 -21.67 8.07 -9.20
C ASN A 101 -21.25 8.44 -7.77
N GLY A 102 -22.18 8.96 -6.95
CA GLY A 102 -21.95 9.24 -5.53
C GLY A 102 -21.74 7.99 -4.67
N PHE A 103 -22.47 6.90 -4.92
CA PHE A 103 -22.29 5.64 -4.19
C PHE A 103 -20.95 4.98 -4.51
N LYS A 104 -20.54 4.98 -5.79
CA LYS A 104 -19.23 4.49 -6.22
C LYS A 104 -18.07 5.27 -5.57
N LYS A 105 -18.18 6.61 -5.52
CA LYS A 105 -17.21 7.50 -4.85
C LYS A 105 -17.16 7.24 -3.34
N THR A 106 -18.32 7.06 -2.70
CA THR A 106 -18.43 6.76 -1.26
C THR A 106 -17.75 5.42 -0.92
N ILE A 107 -18.03 4.36 -1.69
CA ILE A 107 -17.41 3.05 -1.48
C ILE A 107 -15.90 3.09 -1.71
N MET A 108 -15.43 3.81 -2.73
CA MET A 108 -13.99 3.93 -3.01
C MET A 108 -13.26 4.61 -1.83
N VAL A 109 -13.83 5.69 -1.32
CA VAL A 109 -13.28 6.44 -0.17
C VAL A 109 -13.34 5.60 1.11
N LEU A 110 -14.47 4.93 1.36
CA LEU A 110 -14.61 4.04 2.51
C LEU A 110 -13.61 2.88 2.45
N SER A 111 -13.41 2.29 1.26
CA SER A 111 -12.45 1.21 1.04
C SER A 111 -11.01 1.69 1.25
N PHE A 112 -10.69 2.90 0.79
CA PHE A 112 -9.39 3.53 1.04
C PHE A 112 -9.15 3.78 2.53
N ILE A 113 -10.16 4.30 3.25
CA ILE A 113 -10.09 4.52 4.69
C ILE A 113 -9.94 3.20 5.44
N ALA A 114 -10.71 2.17 5.10
CA ALA A 114 -10.62 0.85 5.72
C ALA A 114 -9.22 0.24 5.54
N VAL A 115 -8.64 0.36 4.34
CA VAL A 115 -7.27 -0.08 4.04
C VAL A 115 -6.23 0.74 4.80
N ALA A 116 -6.38 2.06 4.88
CA ALA A 116 -5.48 2.92 5.63
C ALA A 116 -5.50 2.58 7.14
N ILE A 117 -6.70 2.37 7.71
CA ILE A 117 -6.87 1.96 9.12
C ILE A 117 -6.25 0.58 9.35
N ALA A 118 -6.54 -0.39 8.48
CA ALA A 118 -5.94 -1.72 8.58
C ALA A 118 -4.41 -1.65 8.54
N GLY A 119 -3.84 -0.86 7.62
CA GLY A 119 -2.40 -0.59 7.58
C GLY A 119 -1.89 0.00 8.89
N LEU A 120 -2.54 1.02 9.44
CA LEU A 120 -2.15 1.63 10.72
C LEU A 120 -2.19 0.62 11.88
N VAL A 121 -3.21 -0.24 11.93
CA VAL A 121 -3.36 -1.27 12.97
C VAL A 121 -2.27 -2.33 12.84
N PHE A 122 -2.07 -2.90 11.66
CA PHE A 122 -1.10 -3.98 11.45
C PHE A 122 0.36 -3.53 11.60
N THR A 123 0.64 -2.25 11.36
CA THR A 123 1.98 -1.68 11.52
C THR A 123 2.31 -1.30 12.97
N GLY A 124 1.35 -1.41 13.90
CA GLY A 124 1.48 -0.90 15.27
C GLY A 124 1.51 0.64 15.34
N ALA A 125 1.40 1.33 14.20
CA ALA A 125 1.30 2.79 14.16
C ALA A 125 0.00 3.28 14.82
N TRP A 126 -1.05 2.45 14.84
CA TRP A 126 -2.28 2.70 15.56
C TRP A 126 -2.08 2.76 17.08
N ASP A 127 -1.21 1.92 17.65
CA ASP A 127 -0.92 1.94 19.09
C ASP A 127 -0.14 3.21 19.45
N TYR A 128 0.81 3.61 18.61
CA TYR A 128 1.51 4.89 18.77
C TYR A 128 0.59 6.11 18.63
N LEU A 129 -0.29 6.07 17.63
CA LEU A 129 -1.25 7.15 17.36
C LEU A 129 -2.28 7.24 18.49
N SER A 130 -2.87 6.12 18.90
CA SER A 130 -3.88 6.05 19.98
C SER A 130 -3.28 6.35 21.35
N TYR A 131 -2.04 5.95 21.65
CA TYR A 131 -1.35 6.34 22.87
C TYR A 131 -1.08 7.85 22.93
N LYS A 132 -0.68 8.46 21.82
CA LYS A 132 -0.56 9.93 21.72
C LYS A 132 -1.90 10.67 21.78
N PHE A 133 -2.98 10.02 21.36
CA PHE A 133 -4.32 10.59 21.32
C PHE A 133 -5.09 10.42 22.65
N SER A 134 -4.84 9.34 23.39
CA SER A 134 -5.62 8.89 24.56
C SER A 134 -4.78 8.74 25.84
N GLY A 135 -3.47 9.00 25.81
CA GLY A 135 -2.58 8.88 26.96
C GLY A 135 -2.75 10.01 27.99
N PRO A 136 -2.17 9.87 29.20
CA PRO A 136 -2.31 10.85 30.30
C PRO A 136 -1.81 12.27 29.96
N ASP A 137 -0.92 12.38 28.97
CA ASP A 137 -0.38 13.65 28.45
C ASP A 137 -1.19 14.22 27.26
N GLY A 138 -2.38 13.66 26.97
CA GLY A 138 -3.29 13.97 25.86
C GLY A 138 -3.92 15.37 25.86
N SER A 139 -3.13 16.40 26.17
CA SER A 139 -3.55 17.80 26.24
C SER A 139 -3.38 18.57 24.93
N SER A 140 -2.91 17.97 23.84
CA SER A 140 -2.93 18.68 22.55
C SER A 140 -4.28 18.50 21.86
N LEU A 141 -5.32 19.16 22.38
CA LEU A 141 -6.60 19.40 21.69
C LEU A 141 -6.38 19.78 20.22
N VAL A 142 -5.27 20.48 19.93
CA VAL A 142 -4.79 20.83 18.59
C VAL A 142 -4.61 19.61 17.68
N THR A 143 -3.99 18.52 18.16
CA THR A 143 -3.78 17.31 17.34
C THR A 143 -5.10 16.60 17.04
N ASN A 144 -6.01 16.56 18.01
CA ASN A 144 -7.34 15.98 17.84
C ASN A 144 -8.20 16.80 16.88
N ILE A 145 -8.15 18.13 16.99
CA ILE A 145 -8.83 19.06 16.08
C ILE A 145 -8.26 18.95 14.68
N VAL A 146 -6.94 18.87 14.50
CA VAL A 146 -6.32 18.74 13.17
C VAL A 146 -6.73 17.43 12.49
N PHE A 147 -6.76 16.31 13.22
CA PHE A 147 -7.23 15.03 12.66
C PHE A 147 -8.73 15.06 12.32
N ILE A 148 -9.57 15.62 13.20
CA ILE A 148 -10.99 15.80 12.92
C ILE A 148 -11.19 16.71 11.70
N VAL A 149 -10.40 17.77 11.56
CA VAL A 149 -10.44 18.68 10.41
C VAL A 149 -9.97 17.99 9.14
N ILE A 150 -8.93 17.15 9.17
CA ILE A 150 -8.47 16.40 8.00
C ILE A 150 -9.51 15.36 7.57
N ILE A 151 -10.11 14.64 8.53
CA ILE A 151 -11.18 13.66 8.25
C ILE A 151 -12.43 14.38 7.74
N ALA A 152 -12.82 15.50 8.35
CA ALA A 152 -13.95 16.31 7.91
C ALA A 152 -13.70 16.95 6.55
N ALA A 153 -12.49 17.46 6.27
CA ALA A 153 -12.12 18.01 4.98
C ALA A 153 -12.12 16.93 3.90
N GLY A 154 -11.56 15.75 4.18
CA GLY A 154 -11.62 14.59 3.29
C GLY A 154 -13.08 14.19 3.00
N PHE A 155 -13.92 14.14 4.03
CA PHE A 155 -15.35 13.85 3.89
C PHE A 155 -16.07 14.93 3.06
N LEU A 156 -15.83 16.21 3.32
CA LEU A 156 -16.44 17.34 2.60
C LEU A 156 -16.00 17.39 1.13
N ILE A 157 -14.72 17.17 0.82
CA ILE A 157 -14.23 17.11 -0.57
C ILE A 157 -14.86 15.95 -1.32
N VAL A 158 -15.04 14.82 -0.66
CA VAL A 158 -15.67 13.64 -1.25
C VAL A 158 -17.15 13.88 -1.52
N PHE A 159 -17.87 14.45 -0.55
CA PHE A 159 -19.32 14.62 -0.59
C PHE A 159 -19.78 15.85 -1.37
N PHE A 160 -19.02 16.94 -1.34
CA PHE A 160 -19.38 18.22 -1.98
C PHE A 160 -18.48 18.60 -3.15
N GLY A 161 -17.31 17.99 -3.32
CA GLY A 161 -16.39 18.26 -4.44
C GLY A 161 -16.82 17.65 -5.77
N ASP A 162 -18.13 17.52 -6.02
CA ASP A 162 -18.69 17.11 -7.32
C ASP A 162 -19.76 18.11 -7.83
N ASN A 163 -19.70 19.36 -7.37
CA ASN A 163 -20.68 20.38 -7.73
C ASN A 163 -20.11 21.61 -8.46
N GLU A 164 -18.94 21.49 -9.10
CA GLU A 164 -18.49 22.47 -10.10
C GLU A 164 -18.30 21.81 -11.45
N ASN A 165 -19.42 21.70 -12.17
CA ASN A 165 -19.39 21.58 -13.61
C ASN A 165 -20.57 22.38 -14.21
N PRO A 166 -20.45 23.70 -14.39
CA PRO A 166 -21.35 24.41 -15.27
C PRO A 166 -20.91 24.16 -16.72
N LYS A 167 -21.64 23.28 -17.40
CA LYS A 167 -21.56 23.10 -18.85
C LYS A 167 -22.01 24.37 -19.58
N SER A 168 -21.41 24.52 -20.77
CA SER A 168 -22.04 25.01 -22.01
C SER A 168 -22.08 26.51 -22.28
N GLY A 169 -21.55 26.88 -23.45
CA GLY A 169 -22.19 27.87 -24.31
C GLY A 169 -21.26 28.93 -24.89
N LYS A 170 -20.68 28.65 -26.06
CA LYS A 170 -20.79 29.51 -27.26
C LYS A 170 -20.01 28.89 -28.43
N GLU A 171 -20.73 28.09 -29.22
CA GLU A 171 -20.64 28.25 -30.67
C GLU A 171 -21.58 29.41 -31.04
N SER A 172 -21.03 30.43 -31.69
CA SER A 172 -21.70 31.35 -32.61
C SER A 172 -20.61 31.94 -33.49
#